data_AF-V5GXD4-F1
#
_entry.id   AF-V5GXD4-F1
#
_cell.length_a   1.000
_cell.length_b   1.000
_cell.length_c   1.000
_cell.angle_alpha   90.00
_cell.angle_beta   90.00
_cell.angle_gamma   90.00
#
_symmetry.space_group_name_H-M   'P 1'
#
loop_
_entity.id
_entity.type
_entity.pdbx_description
1 polymer ?
#
loop_
_entity_poly.entity_id
_entity_poly.type
_entity_poly.pdbx_seq_one_letter_code
_entity_poly.pdbx_strand_id
1 'polypeptide(L)' 'FSVEYCGMNCTKQNNGSWTKCNGNCACYHEDGKTDGLCLSTEYTDFTQYPNLTSEDLIGPPLCHKR' A
#
# COMPACT_ATOMS: atom_id res chain seq x y z
N PHE A 1 4.58 3.79 -8.83
CA PHE A 1 4.06 3.95 -7.46
C PHE A 1 2.75 3.19 -7.38
N SER A 2 2.65 2.25 -6.44
CA SER A 2 1.45 1.42 -6.20
C SER A 2 0.97 1.59 -4.77
N VAL A 3 -0.33 1.38 -4.58
CA VAL A 3 -1.00 1.38 -3.27
C VAL A 3 -1.86 0.13 -3.19
N GLU A 4 -1.67 -0.67 -2.15
CA GLU A 4 -2.42 -1.91 -1.97
C GLU A 4 -3.03 -1.99 -0.57
N TYR A 5 -4.25 -2.55 -0.50
CA TYR A 5 -4.93 -2.78 0.77
C TYR A 5 -4.42 -4.05 1.43
N CYS A 6 -4.02 -3.96 2.69
CA CYS A 6 -3.39 -5.05 3.43
C CYS A 6 -4.38 -6.05 4.04
N GLY A 7 -5.64 -6.03 3.60
CA GLY A 7 -6.67 -6.96 4.08
C GLY A 7 -7.22 -6.64 5.47
N MET A 8 -6.87 -5.48 6.04
CA MET A 8 -7.40 -5.05 7.35
C MET A 8 -7.60 -3.55 7.46
N ASN A 9 -8.58 -3.17 8.28
CA ASN A 9 -8.82 -1.78 8.66
C ASN A 9 -8.01 -1.44 9.91
N CYS A 10 -7.78 -0.15 10.12
CA CYS A 10 -7.29 0.38 11.37
C CYS A 10 -8.34 1.29 12.01
N THR A 11 -8.42 1.29 13.34
CA THR A 11 -9.37 2.11 14.08
C THR A 11 -8.66 2.90 15.18
N LYS A 12 -9.22 4.07 15.51
CA LYS A 12 -8.73 4.92 16.57
C LYS A 12 -9.20 4.36 17.91
N GLN A 13 -8.24 4.05 18.78
CA GLN A 13 -8.47 3.58 20.14
C GLN A 13 -8.83 4.75 21.06
N ASN A 14 -9.41 4.44 22.23
CA ASN A 14 -9.83 5.44 23.22
C ASN A 14 -8.66 6.30 23.75
N ASN A 15 -7.43 5.78 23.71
CA ASN A 15 -6.23 6.51 24.08
C ASN A 15 -5.69 7.44 22.96
N GLY A 16 -6.41 7.54 21.85
CA GLY A 16 -6.05 8.36 20.69
C GLY A 16 -5.09 7.69 19.69
N SER A 17 -4.50 6.55 20.03
CA SER A 17 -3.63 5.79 19.12
C SER A 17 -4.45 4.99 18.10
N TRP A 18 -3.84 4.62 16.98
CA TRP A 18 -4.47 3.76 15.97
C TRP A 18 -4.07 2.30 16.19
N THR A 19 -4.98 1.37 15.89
CA THR A 19 -4.63 -0.06 15.85
C THR A 19 -3.50 -0.31 14.86
N LYS A 20 -2.56 -1.18 15.24
CA LYS A 20 -1.37 -1.46 14.44
C LYS A 20 -1.73 -2.26 13.19
N CYS A 21 -1.17 -1.84 12.05
CA CYS A 21 -1.21 -2.59 10.80
C CYS A 21 -0.09 -3.65 10.76
N ASN A 22 -0.30 -4.72 10.00
CA ASN A 22 0.69 -5.78 9.83
C ASN A 22 1.72 -5.45 8.74
N GLY A 23 2.90 -6.07 8.80
CA GLY A 23 3.90 -6.00 7.74
C GLY A 23 4.42 -4.59 7.46
N ASN A 24 4.50 -4.22 6.18
CA ASN A 24 4.96 -2.91 5.69
C ASN A 24 3.81 -1.88 5.55
N CYS A 25 2.65 -2.16 6.12
CA CYS A 25 1.47 -1.34 5.96
C CYS A 25 1.40 -0.21 6.99
N ALA A 26 0.93 0.95 6.55
CA ALA A 26 0.62 2.08 7.42
C ALA A 26 -0.90 2.31 7.48
N CYS A 27 -1.36 2.85 8.60
CA CYS A 27 -2.76 3.23 8.77
C CYS A 27 -3.00 4.60 8.14
N TYR A 28 -3.88 4.65 7.14
CA TYR A 28 -4.33 5.88 6.50
C TYR A 28 -5.80 6.13 6.86
N HIS A 29 -6.10 7.33 7.34
CA HIS A 29 -7.43 7.72 7.76
C HIS A 29 -7.70 9.17 7.35
N GLU A 30 -8.97 9.51 7.18
CA GLU A 30 -9.38 10.91 6.99
C GLU A 30 -9.43 11.65 8.33
N ASP A 31 -9.23 12.96 8.30
CA ASP A 31 -9.35 13.79 9.49
C ASP A 31 -10.77 13.78 10.05
N GLY A 32 -10.88 13.66 11.37
CA GLY A 32 -12.17 13.57 12.07
C GLY A 32 -12.86 12.21 12.01
N LYS A 33 -12.29 11.22 11.32
CA LYS A 33 -12.77 9.82 11.32
C LYS A 33 -12.04 8.98 12.37
N THR A 34 -12.71 7.91 12.80
CA THR A 34 -12.19 6.92 13.74
C THR A 34 -11.82 5.60 13.07
N ASP A 35 -12.03 5.51 11.77
CA ASP A 35 -11.80 4.33 10.94
C ASP A 35 -10.86 4.70 9.79
N GLY A 36 -10.01 3.77 9.42
CA GLY A 36 -9.00 3.91 8.39
C GLY A 36 -8.65 2.57 7.76
N LEU A 37 -7.77 2.61 6.78
CA LEU A 37 -7.33 1.45 6.01
C LEU A 37 -5.84 1.22 6.24
N CYS A 38 -5.44 -0.03 6.43
CA CYS A 38 -4.03 -0.40 6.37
C CYS A 38 -3.62 -0.56 4.91
N LEU A 39 -2.75 0.33 4.43
CA LEU A 39 -2.27 0.33 3.05
C LEU A 39 -0.75 0.15 3.02
N SER A 40 -0.25 -0.62 2.06
CA SER A 40 1.16 -0.61 1.66
C SER A 40 1.35 0.37 0.51
N THR A 41 2.49 1.03 0.48
CA THR A 41 2.88 1.89 -0.64
C THR A 41 4.24 1.44 -1.14
N GLU A 42 4.35 1.23 -2.44
CA GLU A 42 5.60 0.80 -3.04
C GLU A 42 5.98 1.75 -4.18
N TYR A 43 7.24 2.15 -4.16
CA TYR A 43 7.86 2.89 -5.25
C TYR A 43 8.70 1.92 -6.07
N THR A 44 8.24 1.63 -7.28
CA THR A 44 9.04 0.90 -8.27
C THR A 44 10.07 1.86 -8.86
N ASP A 45 11.34 1.59 -8.62
CA ASP A 45 12.44 2.31 -9.24
C ASP A 45 12.74 1.71 -10.62
N PHE A 46 12.26 2.40 -11.66
CA PHE A 46 12.39 1.95 -13.04
C PHE A 46 13.82 2.03 -13.59
N THR A 47 14.75 2.70 -12.89
CA THR A 47 16.16 2.72 -13.30
C THR A 47 16.82 1.34 -13.21
N GLN A 48 16.22 0.42 -12.45
CA GLN A 48 16.69 -0.97 -12.31
C GLN A 48 16.30 -1.86 -13.50
N TYR A 49 15.47 -1.36 -14.41
CA TYR A 49 14.97 -2.12 -15.56
C TYR A 49 15.31 -1.37 -16.88
N PRO A 50 16.54 -1.52 -17.40
CA PRO A 50 17.03 -0.73 -18.54
C PRO A 50 16.34 -1.06 -19.87
N ASN A 51 15.60 -2.17 -19.95
CA ASN A 51 14.91 -2.64 -21.15
C ASN A 51 13.39 -2.79 -20.94
N LEU A 52 12.76 -1.86 -20.23
CA LEU A 52 11.29 -1.86 -20.13
C LEU A 52 10.68 -1.52 -21.47
N THR A 53 9.76 -2.37 -21.92
CA THR A 53 8.92 -2.09 -23.08
C THR A 53 7.65 -1.38 -22.65
N SER A 54 6.93 -0.76 -23.59
CA SER A 54 5.65 -0.14 -23.29
C SER A 54 4.63 -1.20 -22.83
N GLU A 55 4.72 -2.41 -23.35
CA GLU A 55 3.89 -3.56 -22.96
C GLU A 55 4.06 -3.96 -21.49
N ASP A 56 5.27 -3.85 -20.93
CA ASP A 56 5.56 -4.14 -19.51
C ASP A 56 4.96 -3.10 -18.55
N LEU A 57 4.74 -1.88 -19.04
CA LEU A 57 4.20 -0.76 -18.26
C LEU A 57 2.67 -0.71 -18.26
N ILE A 58 2.03 -1.30 -19.28
CA ILE A 58 0.58 -1.29 -19.48
C ILE A 58 -0.04 -2.63 -19.01
N GLY A 59 0.78 -3.66 -18.79
CA GLY A 59 0.36 -4.91 -18.18
C GLY A 59 -0.05 -4.74 -16.70
N PRO A 60 -0.86 -5.67 -16.14
CA PRO A 60 -1.06 -5.72 -14.69
C PRO A 60 0.31 -5.72 -14.00
N PRO A 61 0.44 -5.13 -12.79
CA PRO A 61 1.71 -5.11 -12.08
C PRO A 61 2.29 -6.52 -12.12
N LEU A 62 3.58 -6.64 -12.43
CA LEU A 62 4.33 -7.89 -12.45
C LEU A 62 4.32 -8.52 -11.04
N CYS A 63 3.15 -8.98 -10.60
CA CYS A 63 3.01 -9.97 -9.56
C CYS A 63 3.72 -11.18 -10.12
N HIS A 64 4.96 -11.40 -9.67
CA HIS A 64 5.62 -12.68 -9.77
C HIS A 64 4.66 -13.73 -9.22
N LYS A 65 3.94 -14.39 -10.13
CA LYS A 65 3.18 -15.58 -9.83
C LYS A 65 4.23 -16.65 -9.54
N ARG A 66 4.38 -17.00 -8.26
CA ARG A 66 5.19 -18.14 -7.81
C ARG A 66 4.74 -19.42 -8.52
#